data_AF-A0A7C8GTW1-F1
#
_entry.id   AF-A0A7C8GTW1-F1
#
_cell.length_a   1.000
_cell.length_b   1.000
_cell.length_c   1.000
_cell.angle_alpha   90.00
_cell.angle_beta   90.00
_cell.angle_gamma   90.00
#
_symmetry.space_group_name_H-M   'P 1'
#
loop_
_entity.id
_entity.type
_entity.pdbx_description
1 polymer ?
#
loop_
_entity_poly.entity_id
_entity_poly.type
_entity_poly.pdbx_seq_one_letter_code
_entity_poly.pdbx_strand_id
1 'polypeptide(L)' 'MAFLREAVEKQKIFLIEQLIACGEVKADDTEIYQKPLSELVHDYEKFCIDYEQKNPDSLKFTRYNPYQQDEEKPSLH' A
#
# COMPACT_ATOMS: atom_id res chain seq x y z
N MET A 1 -24.53 -6.28 -8.33
CA MET A 1 -23.27 -7.02 -8.14
C MET A 1 -22.71 -6.69 -6.76
N ALA A 2 -22.92 -7.57 -5.77
CA ALA A 2 -22.57 -7.29 -4.36
C ALA A 2 -21.10 -7.63 -4.03
N PHE A 3 -20.53 -8.66 -4.66
CA PHE A 3 -19.19 -9.17 -4.35
C PHE A 3 -18.05 -8.19 -4.66
N LEU A 4 -18.12 -7.47 -5.78
CA LEU A 4 -17.09 -6.49 -6.14
C LEU A 4 -17.07 -5.31 -5.16
N ARG A 5 -18.25 -4.83 -4.77
CA ARG A 5 -18.36 -3.74 -3.79
C ARG A 5 -17.77 -4.17 -2.45
N GLU A 6 -18.09 -5.37 -1.98
CA GLU A 6 -17.55 -5.90 -0.73
C GLU A 6 -16.02 -6.06 -0.78
N ALA A 7 -15.47 -6.54 -1.90
CA ALA A 7 -14.03 -6.67 -2.08
C ALA A 7 -13.32 -5.31 -2.01
N VAL A 8 -13.89 -4.29 -2.66
CA VAL A 8 -13.35 -2.91 -2.63
C VAL A 8 -13.42 -2.31 -1.22
N GLU A 9 -14.52 -2.51 -0.50
CA GLU A 9 -14.63 -2.06 0.90
C GLU A 9 -13.58 -2.73 1.80
N LYS A 10 -13.36 -4.04 1.65
CA LYS A 10 -12.30 -4.75 2.39
C LYS A 10 -10.91 -4.22 2.08
N GLN A 11 -10.63 -3.90 0.82
CA GLN A 11 -9.35 -3.28 0.43
C GLN A 11 -9.16 -1.92 1.08
N LYS A 12 -10.20 -1.07 1.11
CA LYS A 12 -10.15 0.23 1.78
C LYS A 12 -9.84 0.07 3.27
N ILE A 13 -10.57 -0.80 3.97
CA ILE A 13 -10.38 -1.02 5.41
C ILE A 13 -8.95 -1.48 5.69
N PHE A 14 -8.46 -2.47 4.94
CA PHE A 14 -7.10 -2.98 5.09
C PHE A 14 -6.05 -1.88 4.93
N LEU A 15 -6.16 -1.03 3.91
CA LEU A 15 -5.21 0.07 3.68
C LEU A 15 -5.23 1.11 4.81
N ILE A 16 -6.42 1.45 5.32
CA ILE A 16 -6.57 2.36 6.46
C ILE A 16 -5.88 1.80 7.69
N GLU A 17 -6.06 0.51 7.98
CA GLU A 17 -5.39 -0.17 9.09
C GLU A 17 -3.86 -0.14 8.95
N GLN A 18 -3.34 -0.33 7.73
CA GLN A 18 -1.90 -0.22 7.48
C GLN A 18 -1.39 1.20 7.72
N LEU A 19 -2.09 2.22 7.22
CA LEU A 19 -1.71 3.62 7.41
C LEU A 19 -1.71 4.03 8.89
N ILE A 20 -2.66 3.53 9.68
CA ILE A 20 -2.70 3.72 11.13
C ILE A 20 -1.53 2.98 11.80
N ALA A 21 -1.28 1.73 11.44
CA ALA A 21 -0.19 0.93 12.01
C ALA A 21 1.19 1.53 11.73
N CYS A 22 1.36 2.17 10.57
CA CYS A 22 2.57 2.89 10.19
C CYS A 22 2.71 4.27 10.85
N GLY A 23 1.65 4.77 11.50
CA GLY A 23 1.63 6.06 12.18
C GLY A 23 1.41 7.27 11.26
N GLU A 24 1.07 7.04 9.99
CA GLU A 24 0.75 8.11 9.02
C GLU A 24 -0.61 8.74 9.31
N VAL A 25 -1.52 7.99 9.93
CA VAL A 25 -2.89 8.40 10.25
C VAL A 25 -3.17 8.12 11.70
N LYS A 26 -3.85 9.04 12.38
CA LYS A 26 -4.25 8.83 13.77
C LYS A 26 -5.45 7.89 13.86
N ALA A 27 -5.49 7.05 14.89
CA ALA A 27 -6.58 6.11 15.08
C ALA A 27 -7.96 6.78 15.32
N ASP A 28 -7.98 8.04 15.73
CA ASP A 28 -9.20 8.84 15.92
C ASP A 28 -9.61 9.63 14.67
N ASP A 29 -8.84 9.57 13.59
CA ASP A 29 -9.15 10.27 12.36
C ASP A 29 -10.24 9.53 11.58
N THR A 30 -11.48 9.98 11.74
CA THR A 30 -12.62 9.42 11.02
C THR A 30 -12.74 9.91 9.57
N GLU A 31 -12.02 10.96 9.18
CA GLU A 31 -12.12 11.54 7.83
C GLU A 31 -11.51 10.60 6.79
N ILE A 32 -10.52 9.79 7.20
CA ILE A 32 -9.86 8.84 6.29
C ILE A 32 -10.81 7.83 5.65
N TYR A 33 -11.89 7.44 6.34
CA TYR A 33 -12.87 6.49 5.80
C TYR A 33 -13.65 7.07 4.60
N GLN A 34 -13.70 8.39 4.48
CA GLN A 34 -14.34 9.09 3.36
C GLN A 34 -13.45 9.16 2.13
N LYS A 35 -12.13 8.99 2.26
CA LYS A 35 -11.21 9.03 1.12
C LYS A 35 -11.51 7.91 0.12
N PRO A 36 -11.38 8.17 -1.19
CA PRO A 36 -11.45 7.12 -2.21
C PRO A 36 -10.26 6.16 -2.08
N LEU A 37 -10.44 4.91 -2.54
CA LEU A 37 -9.39 3.89 -2.49
C LEU A 37 -8.10 4.35 -3.19
N SER A 38 -8.22 5.11 -4.29
CA SER A 38 -7.06 5.65 -5.02
C SER A 38 -6.19 6.58 -4.18
N GLU A 39 -6.80 7.40 -3.32
CA GLU A 39 -6.05 8.27 -2.41
C GLU A 39 -5.37 7.46 -1.30
N LEU A 40 -6.05 6.45 -0.76
CA LEU A 40 -5.47 5.56 0.26
C LEU A 40 -4.27 4.77 -0.28
N VAL A 41 -4.36 4.28 -1.52
CA VAL A 41 -3.25 3.62 -2.21
C VAL A 41 -2.09 4.60 -2.40
N HIS A 42 -2.37 5.82 -2.86
CA HIS A 42 -1.33 6.83 -3.06
C HIS A 42 -0.61 7.21 -1.75
N ASP A 43 -1.36 7.42 -0.68
CA ASP A 43 -0.82 7.74 0.64
C ASP A 43 0.10 6.59 1.14
N TYR A 44 -0.33 5.34 0.97
CA TYR A 44 0.46 4.17 1.35
C TYR A 44 1.71 3.98 0.49
N GLU A 45 1.61 4.18 -0.83
CA GLU A 45 2.77 4.14 -1.74
C GLU A 45 3.81 5.19 -1.36
N LYS A 46 3.36 6.41 -1.05
CA LYS A 46 4.24 7.49 -0.60
C LYS A 46 4.93 7.13 0.71
N PHE A 47 4.21 6.57 1.68
CA PHE A 47 4.81 6.05 2.90
C PHE A 47 5.90 5.02 2.59
N CYS A 48 5.64 4.06 1.70
CA CYS A 48 6.65 3.09 1.30
C CYS A 48 7.87 3.78 0.67
N ILE A 49 7.69 4.81 -0.16
CA ILE A 49 8.77 5.67 -0.73
C ILE A 49 9.65 6.26 0.35
N ASP A 50 9.02 6.97 1.28
CA ASP A 50 9.73 7.65 2.35
C ASP A 50 10.41 6.65 3.29
N TYR A 51 9.79 5.49 3.52
CA TYR A 51 10.35 4.42 4.34
C TYR A 51 11.62 3.81 3.72
N GLU A 52 11.60 3.47 2.42
CA GLU A 52 12.78 2.93 1.73
C GLU A 52 13.93 3.95 1.67
N GLN A 53 13.61 5.24 1.44
CA GLN A 53 14.63 6.29 1.42
C GLN A 53 15.32 6.43 2.79
N LYS A 54 14.57 6.29 3.88
CA LYS A 54 15.11 6.35 5.25
C LYS A 54 15.80 5.05 5.67
N ASN A 55 15.44 3.91 5.06
CA ASN A 55 15.94 2.58 5.40
C ASN A 55 16.47 1.89 4.14
N PRO A 56 17.66 2.28 3.63
CA PRO A 56 18.20 1.76 2.37
C PRO A 56 18.51 0.26 2.40
N ASP A 57 18.70 -0.32 3.59
CA ASP A 57 18.90 -1.76 3.79
C ASP A 57 17.58 -2.56 3.93
N SER A 58 16.42 -1.89 3.84
CA SER A 58 15.12 -2.57 3.90
C SER A 58 14.79 -3.27 2.59
N LEU A 59 14.28 -4.49 2.69
CA LEU A 59 13.92 -5.30 1.52
C LEU A 59 12.73 -4.68 0.78
N LYS A 60 12.91 -4.41 -0.52
CA LYS A 60 11.92 -3.77 -1.41
C LYS A 60 10.80 -4.72 -1.80
N PHE A 61 9.92 -5.07 -0.86
CA PHE A 61 8.84 -6.04 -1.11
C PHE A 61 7.47 -5.42 -1.42
N THR A 62 7.28 -4.12 -1.17
CA THR A 62 5.92 -3.57 -1.07
C THR A 62 5.47 -2.76 -2.28
N ARG A 63 6.35 -2.47 -3.25
CA ARG A 63 5.97 -1.69 -4.44
C ARG A 63 5.73 -2.58 -5.64
N TYR A 64 4.55 -2.44 -6.22
CA TYR A 64 4.32 -2.87 -7.59
C TYR A 64 5.09 -1.93 -8.52
N ASN A 65 6.18 -2.41 -9.10
CA ASN A 65 6.91 -1.70 -10.14
C ASN A 65 6.54 -2.30 -11.51
N PRO A 66 5.68 -1.64 -12.31
CA PRO A 66 5.29 -2.16 -13.62
C PRO A 66 6.47 -2.24 -14.61
N TYR A 67 7.60 -1.59 -14.30
CA TYR A 67 8.81 -1.59 -15.12
C TYR A 67 9.86 -2.61 -14.67
N GLN A 68 9.59 -3.44 -13.66
CA GLN A 68 10.51 -4.49 -13.19
C GLN A 68 10.39 -5.83 -13.95
N GLN A 69 9.70 -5.86 -15.10
CA GLN A 69 9.54 -7.08 -15.90
C GLN A 69 10.84 -7.62 -16.52
N ASP A 70 11.96 -6.87 -16.45
CA ASP A 70 13.23 -7.22 -17.08
C ASP A 70 14.29 -7.81 -16.11
N GLU A 71 14.00 -7.94 -14.82
CA GLU A 71 14.89 -8.69 -13.92
C GLU A 71 14.67 -10.19 -14.17
N GLU A 72 15.61 -10.77 -14.94
CA GLU A 72 15.69 -12.19 -15.28
C GLU A 72 15.27 -13.07 -14.09
N LYS A 73 14.19 -13.85 -14.27
CA LYS A 73 13.84 -14.92 -13.33
C LYS A 73 15.11 -15.75 -13.09
N PRO A 74 15.51 -16.02 -11.83
CA PRO A 74 16.68 -16.86 -11.59
C PRO A 74 16.44 -18.20 -12.26
N SER A 75 17.33 -18.58 -13.18
CA SER A 75 17.28 -19.89 -13.81
C SER A 75 17.53 -20.94 -12.72
N LEU A 76 16.47 -21.68 -12.39
CA LEU A 76 16.61 -22.92 -11.65
C LEU A 76 17.25 -23.94 -12.60
N HIS A 77 18.58 -24.04 -12.52
CA HIS A 77 19.35 -25.14 -13.07
C HIS A 77 19.35 -26.33 -12.10
#